data_AF-A0A843SSR3-F1
#
_entry.id   AF-A0A843SSR3-F1
#
_cell.length_a   1.000
_cell.length_b   1.000
_cell.length_c   1.000
_cell.angle_alpha   90.00
_cell.angle_beta   90.00
_cell.angle_gamma   90.00
#
_symmetry.space_group_name_H-M   'P 1'
#
loop_
_entity.id
_entity.type
_entity.pdbx_description
1 polymer ?
#
loop_
_entity_poly.entity_id
_entity_poly.type
_entity_poly.pdbx_seq_one_letter_code
_entity_poly.pdbx_strand_id
1 'polypeptide(L)' 'MRVQIELASPRAGEWYVVSGGTYLVGFSGVHAHELALKQKQELTELLNATPACPAADADDLSSAVKDD' A
#
# COMPACT_ATOMS: atom_id res chain seq x y z
N MET A 1 4.33 3.79 -11.13
CA MET A 1 5.52 3.13 -10.53
C MET A 1 4.98 2.13 -9.52
N ARG A 2 5.16 0.81 -9.71
CA ARG A 2 4.70 -0.19 -8.74
C ARG A 2 5.79 -0.42 -7.72
N VAL A 3 5.45 -0.38 -6.43
CA VAL A 3 6.40 -0.66 -5.37
C VAL A 3 6.49 -2.17 -5.18
N GLN A 4 7.71 -2.71 -5.24
CA GLN A 4 7.98 -4.10 -4.92
C GLN A 4 8.23 -4.23 -3.42
N ILE A 5 7.38 -5.00 -2.74
CA ILE A 5 7.53 -5.35 -1.33
C ILE A 5 7.93 -6.82 -1.23
N GLU A 6 9.01 -7.08 -0.52
CA GLU A 6 9.66 -8.38 -0.41
C GLU A 6 9.85 -8.75 1.06
N LEU A 7 10.12 -10.03 1.31
CA LEU A 7 10.46 -10.54 2.63
C LEU A 7 11.92 -10.95 2.65
N ALA A 8 12.61 -10.59 3.72
CA ALA A 8 13.96 -11.05 4.00
C ALA A 8 13.99 -11.72 5.38
N SER A 9 14.77 -12.79 5.52
CA SER A 9 15.02 -13.45 6.80
C SER A 9 16.53 -13.44 7.04
N PRO A 10 17.07 -12.44 7.76
CA PRO A 10 18.51 -12.34 7.99
C PRO A 10 19.01 -13.42 8.96
N ARG A 11 18.11 -13.93 9.82
CA ARG A 11 18.38 -14.89 10.88
C ARG A 11 17.14 -15.73 11.15
N ALA A 12 17.34 -16.93 11.67
CA ALA A 12 16.25 -17.83 12.04
C ALA A 12 15.34 -17.18 13.08
N GLY A 13 14.03 -17.17 12.81
CA GLY A 13 13.03 -16.55 13.70
C GLY A 13 12.88 -15.03 13.53
N GLU A 14 13.62 -14.41 12.61
CA GLU A 14 13.49 -13.00 12.26
C GLU A 14 13.02 -12.84 10.81
N TRP A 15 12.04 -11.97 10.60
CA TRP A 15 11.47 -11.69 9.28
C TRP A 15 11.27 -10.19 9.09
N TYR A 16 11.86 -9.68 8.01
CA TYR A 16 11.83 -8.27 7.66
C TYR A 16 11.02 -8.07 6.38
N VAL A 17 10.27 -6.98 6.36
CA VAL A 17 9.63 -6.47 5.15
C VAL A 17 10.54 -5.41 4.57
N VAL A 18 10.91 -5.58 3.30
CA VAL A 18 11.83 -4.70 2.59
C VAL A 18 11.21 -4.22 1.28
N SER A 19 11.65 -3.07 0.78
CA SER A 19 11.26 -2.57 -0.54
C SER A 19 12.45 -1.95 -1.25
N GLY A 20 12.78 -2.46 -2.44
CA GLY A 20 13.91 -1.98 -3.23
C GLY A 20 15.24 -2.01 -2.45
N GLY A 21 15.42 -2.99 -1.58
CA GLY A 21 16.60 -3.10 -0.69
C GLY A 21 16.55 -2.26 0.58
N THR A 22 15.51 -1.45 0.79
CA THR A 22 15.33 -0.65 2.02
C THR A 22 14.50 -1.43 3.05
N TYR A 23 14.97 -1.47 4.30
CA TYR A 23 14.21 -2.05 5.41
C TYR A 23 13.03 -1.16 5.79
N LEU A 24 11.83 -1.75 5.91
CA LEU A 24 10.63 -1.04 6.34
C LEU A 24 10.27 -1.39 7.79
N VAL A 25 10.16 -2.68 8.10
CA VAL A 25 9.75 -3.17 9.41
C VAL A 25 10.20 -4.62 9.59
N GLY A 26 10.38 -5.05 10.84
CA GLY A 26 10.85 -6.38 11.18
C GLY A 26 10.09 -6.98 12.36
N PHE A 27 9.98 -8.29 12.32
CA PHE A 27 9.27 -9.10 13.31
C PHE A 27 10.21 -10.21 13.79
N SER A 28 10.06 -10.58 15.06
CA SER A 28 10.84 -11.63 15.71
C SER A 28 9.94 -12.58 16.50
N GLY A 29 10.33 -13.85 16.55
CA GLY A 29 9.63 -14.89 17.32
C GLY A 29 8.83 -15.86 16.44
N VAL A 30 8.03 -16.70 17.09
CA VAL A 30 7.35 -17.85 16.46
C VAL A 30 6.37 -17.45 15.34
N HIS A 31 5.74 -16.27 15.46
CA HIS A 31 4.78 -15.76 14.47
C HIS A 31 5.38 -14.69 13.53
N ALA A 32 6.69 -14.47 13.57
CA ALA A 32 7.34 -13.41 12.80
C ALA A 32 7.07 -13.50 11.30
N HIS A 33 7.07 -14.72 10.75
CA HIS A 33 6.83 -14.96 9.33
C HIS A 33 5.40 -14.56 8.92
N GLU A 34 4.40 -14.97 9.71
CA GLU A 34 2.99 -14.68 9.43
C GLU A 34 2.70 -13.18 9.53
N LEU A 35 3.26 -12.50 10.54
CA LEU A 35 3.15 -11.05 10.70
C LEU A 35 3.81 -10.30 9.54
N ALA A 36 5.00 -10.72 9.12
CA ALA A 36 5.69 -10.12 7.98
C ALA A 36 4.92 -10.33 6.67
N LEU A 37 4.31 -11.51 6.46
CA LEU A 37 3.46 -11.78 5.31
C LEU A 37 2.23 -10.87 5.26
N LYS A 38 1.54 -10.72 6.41
CA LYS A 38 0.37 -9.84 6.51
C LYS A 38 0.75 -8.39 6.20
N GLN A 39 1.82 -7.91 6.83
CA GLN A 39 2.32 -6.55 6.61
C GLN A 39 2.75 -6.31 5.16
N LYS A 40 3.38 -7.30 4.50
CA LYS A 40 3.72 -7.24 3.08
C LYS A 40 2.48 -7.03 2.21
N GLN A 41 1.40 -7.77 2.47
CA GLN A 41 0.16 -7.67 1.71
C GLN A 41 -0.48 -6.29 1.88
N GLU A 42 -0.63 -5.83 3.13
CA GLU A 42 -1.20 -4.51 3.44
C GLU A 42 -0.38 -3.39 2.79
N LEU A 43 0.96 -3.43 2.88
CA LEU A 43 1.82 -2.43 2.24
C LEU A 43 1.78 -2.50 0.72
N THR A 44 1.72 -3.71 0.14
CA THR A 44 1.60 -3.87 -1.32
C THR A 44 0.29 -3.27 -1.80
N GLU A 45 -0.80 -3.51 -1.08
CA GLU A 45 -2.11 -2.93 -1.38
C GLU A 45 -2.10 -1.41 -1.24
N LEU A 46 -1.64 -0.86 -0.12
CA LEU A 46 -1.59 0.59 0.11
C LEU A 46 -0.71 1.32 -0.92
N LEU A 47 0.44 0.75 -1.29
CA LEU A 47 1.40 1.40 -2.16
C LEU A 47 1.10 1.20 -3.65
N ASN A 48 0.37 0.14 -4.01
CA ASN A 48 -0.08 -0.10 -5.38
C ASN A 48 -1.55 0.25 -5.59
N ALA A 49 -2.28 0.64 -4.54
CA ALA A 49 -3.54 1.34 -4.64
C ALA A 49 -3.27 2.62 -5.41
N THR A 50 -3.56 2.54 -6.71
CA THR A 50 -3.58 3.72 -7.57
C THR A 50 -4.63 4.63 -6.94
N PRO A 51 -4.37 5.94 -6.74
CA PRO A 51 -5.47 6.83 -6.43
C PRO A 51 -6.45 6.65 -7.58
N ALA A 52 -7.59 6.02 -7.31
CA ALA A 52 -8.77 6.23 -8.12
C ALA A 52 -9.01 7.72 -7.96
N CYS A 53 -8.39 8.52 -8.83
CA CYS A 53 -8.77 9.90 -9.02
C CYS A 53 -10.27 9.80 -9.23
N PRO A 54 -11.12 10.35 -8.34
CA PRO A 54 -12.50 10.52 -8.74
C PRO A 54 -12.39 11.34 -10.01
N ALA A 55 -12.71 10.71 -11.15
CA ALA A 55 -12.84 11.42 -12.40
C ALA A 55 -13.73 12.61 -12.09
N ALA A 56 -13.28 13.77 -12.52
CA ALA A 56 -13.97 15.02 -12.31
C ALA A 56 -15.40 14.92 -12.88
N ASP A 57 -16.36 14.48 -12.06
CA ASP A 57 -17.74 14.94 -12.09
C ASP A 57 -17.79 16.23 -11.26
N ALA A 58 -17.00 17.20 -11.72
CA ALA A 58 -17.13 18.61 -11.38
C ALA A 58 -17.34 19.36 -12.69
N ASP A 59 -18.20 18.81 -13.55
CA ASP A 59 -18.81 19.49 -14.71
C ASP A 59 -20.33 19.36 -14.60
N ASP A 60 -20.88 19.73 -13.45
CA ASP A 60 -22.31 20.06 -13.31
C ASP A 60 -22.42 21.49 -12.76
N LEU A 61 -21.82 22.42 -13.50
CA LEU A 61 -22.07 23.86 -13.41
C LEU A 61 -22.47 24.37 -14.80
N SER A 62 -23.45 23.72 -15.43
CA SER A 62 -24.03 24.24 -16.68
C SER A 62 -25.47 23.79 -16.93
N SER A 63 -26.36 23.91 -15.93
CA SER A 63 -27.84 23.99 -16.08
C SER A 63 -28.42 24.25 -14.68
N ALA A 64 -28.97 25.40 -14.29
CA ALA A 64 -29.87 26.27 -15.02
C ALA A 64 -29.79 27.69 -14.45
N VAL A 65 -29.40 28.63 -15.31
CA VAL A 65 -30.01 29.95 -15.33
C VAL A 65 -31.45 29.77 -15.81
N LYS A 66 -32.41 30.13 -14.95
CA LYS A 66 -33.67 30.74 -15.36
C LYS A 66 -34.20 31.55 -14.19
N ASP A 67 -33.81 32.81 -14.21
CA ASP A 67 -34.61 33.95 -13.81
C ASP A 67 -36.09 33.80 -14.23
N ASP A 68 -36.95 34.37 -13.37
CA ASP A 68 -38.42 34.59 -13.43
C ASP A 68 -39.34 33.44 -12.98
#